data_AF-A0A5B9BXK1-F1
#
_entry.id   AF-A0A5B9BXK1-F1
#
_cell.length_a   1.000
_cell.length_b   1.000
_cell.length_c   1.000
_cell.angle_alpha   90.00
_cell.angle_beta   90.00
_cell.angle_gamma   90.00
#
_symmetry.space_group_name_H-M   'P 1'
#
loop_
_entity.id
_entity.type
_entity.pdbx_description
1 polymer ?
#
loop_
_entity_poly.entity_id
_entity_poly.type
_entity_poly.pdbx_seq_one_letter_code
_entity_poly.pdbx_strand_id
1 'polypeptide(L)'
;MNQIPMQYFNLAEENYSKYGLSVIQLIQIGKFYELWHEPDTPSRQQAYSQAELLIESSMRSKPLEVMPSIEQVASLLDMKIIRRSLLQMGFPTYSLTTHLSTLLNKGWTVIVIDELVTGKSGPKQRAV
;
A
#
# COMPACT_ATOMS: atom_id res chain seq x y z
N MET A 1 6.25 -18.37 11.18
CA MET A 1 5.59 -17.08 10.84
C MET A 1 5.74 -16.87 9.34
N ASN A 2 4.67 -16.48 8.63
CA ASN A 2 4.76 -16.17 7.20
C ASN A 2 5.74 -15.00 7.00
N GLN A 3 6.82 -15.21 6.26
CA GLN A 3 7.83 -14.17 6.02
C GLN A 3 7.29 -13.01 5.16
N ILE A 4 6.24 -13.26 4.36
CA ILE A 4 5.75 -12.31 3.36
C ILE A 4 5.07 -11.08 3.99
N PRO A 5 4.11 -11.21 4.95
CA PRO A 5 3.53 -10.04 5.62
C PRO A 5 4.58 -9.20 6.35
N MET A 6 5.54 -9.84 7.04
CA MET A 6 6.59 -9.13 7.76
C MET A 6 7.50 -8.34 6.79
N GLN A 7 7.90 -8.92 5.67
CA GLN A 7 8.67 -8.21 4.64
C GLN A 7 7.86 -7.06 4.03
N TYR A 8 6.57 -7.27 3.76
CA TYR A 8 5.69 -6.24 3.24
C TYR A 8 5.62 -5.03 4.18
N PHE A 9 5.37 -5.25 5.47
CA PHE A 9 5.22 -4.14 6.42
C PHE A 9 6.55 -3.44 6.71
N ASN A 10 7.68 -4.17 6.77
CA ASN A 10 9.00 -3.55 6.90
C ASN A 10 9.32 -2.65 5.70
N LEU A 11 9.04 -3.12 4.47
CA LEU A 11 9.20 -2.30 3.26
C LEU A 11 8.25 -1.10 3.26
N ALA A 12 7.04 -1.26 3.77
CA ALA A 12 6.08 -0.16 3.86
C ALA A 12 6.57 0.95 4.81
N GLU A 13 7.23 0.62 5.91
CA GLU A 13 7.85 1.62 6.80
C GLU A 13 9.03 2.35 6.14
N GLU A 14 9.88 1.63 5.40
CA GLU A 14 11.01 2.22 4.67
C GLU A 14 10.51 3.16 3.56
N ASN A 15 9.56 2.68 2.77
CA ASN A 15 8.95 3.44 1.67
C ASN A 15 8.19 4.66 2.16
N TYR A 16 7.48 4.53 3.29
CA TYR A 16 6.85 5.66 3.94
C TYR A 16 7.88 6.74 4.32
N SER A 17 8.99 6.34 4.93
CA SER A 17 10.07 7.26 5.32
C SER A 17 10.74 7.95 4.12
N LYS A 18 10.73 7.29 2.96
CA LYS A 18 11.39 7.77 1.74
C LYS A 18 10.50 8.64 0.85
N TYR A 19 9.22 8.32 0.76
CA TYR A 19 8.30 8.91 -0.22
C TYR A 19 7.08 9.61 0.40
N GLY A 20 6.90 9.56 1.73
CA GLY A 20 5.86 10.29 2.46
C GLY A 20 4.52 9.56 2.57
N LEU A 21 3.49 10.29 3.02
CA LEU A 21 2.17 9.74 3.38
C LEU A 21 1.29 9.31 2.20
N SER A 22 1.49 9.82 0.99
CA SER A 22 0.63 9.49 -0.16
C SER A 22 1.00 8.17 -0.87
N VAL A 23 1.72 7.29 -0.18
CA VAL A 23 2.29 6.06 -0.75
C VAL A 23 1.33 4.89 -0.62
N ILE A 24 1.10 4.22 -1.75
CA ILE A 24 0.36 2.97 -1.86
C ILE A 24 1.34 1.88 -2.24
N GLN A 25 1.42 0.83 -1.43
CA GLN A 25 2.26 -0.33 -1.70
C GLN A 25 1.42 -1.49 -2.25
N LEU A 26 1.76 -1.95 -3.44
CA LEU A 26 1.16 -3.11 -4.10
C LEU A 26 2.20 -4.22 -4.17
N ILE A 27 1.85 -5.42 -3.72
CA ILE A 27 2.75 -6.56 -3.68
C ILE A 27 2.22 -7.69 -4.57
N GLN A 28 3.05 -8.18 -5.50
CA GLN A 28 2.67 -9.27 -6.37
C GLN A 28 2.68 -10.60 -5.59
N ILE A 29 1.58 -11.36 -5.70
CA ILE A 29 1.45 -12.71 -5.15
C ILE A 29 0.86 -13.60 -6.24
N GLY A 30 1.72 -14.39 -6.88
CA GLY A 30 1.35 -15.18 -8.04
C GLY A 30 0.80 -14.30 -9.17
N LYS A 31 -0.51 -14.43 -9.45
CA LYS A 31 -1.20 -13.72 -10.55
C LYS A 31 -1.97 -12.48 -10.09
N PHE A 32 -1.74 -12.00 -8.86
CA PHE A 32 -2.44 -10.85 -8.30
C PHE A 32 -1.45 -9.82 -7.77
N TYR A 33 -1.81 -8.55 -7.85
CA TYR A 33 -1.26 -7.53 -6.98
C TYR A 33 -2.21 -7.35 -5.80
N GLU A 34 -1.64 -7.31 -4.61
CA GLU A 34 -2.38 -7.19 -3.36
C GLU A 34 -1.91 -5.99 -2.56
N LEU A 35 -2.83 -5.38 -1.83
CA LEU A 35 -2.57 -4.33 -0.85
C LEU A 35 -3.04 -4.86 0.50
N TRP A 36 -2.14 -4.84 1.48
CA TRP A 36 -2.40 -5.30 2.84
C TRP A 36 -2.34 -4.15 3.84
N HIS A 37 -3.22 -4.18 4.83
CA HIS A 37 -3.27 -3.22 5.92
C HIS A 37 -3.59 -3.93 7.23
N GLU A 38 -2.93 -3.53 8.31
CA GLU A 38 -3.17 -4.10 9.64
C GLU A 38 -4.34 -3.37 10.31
N PRO A 39 -5.43 -4.06 10.69
CA PRO A 39 -6.56 -3.43 11.35
C PRO A 39 -6.21 -3.01 12.78
N ASP A 40 -6.80 -1.91 13.24
CA ASP A 40 -6.91 -1.50 14.65
C ASP A 40 -5.61 -1.32 15.46
N THR A 41 -4.46 -1.38 14.80
CA THR A 41 -3.19 -0.97 15.41
C THR A 41 -2.99 0.51 15.10
N PRO A 42 -2.80 1.39 16.10
CA PRO A 42 -2.28 2.73 15.85
C PRO A 42 -0.88 2.55 15.29
N SER A 43 -0.79 2.36 13.98
CA SER A 43 0.47 2.15 13.31
C SER A 43 1.30 3.41 13.51
N ARG A 44 2.62 3.26 13.57
CA ARG A 44 3.52 4.41 13.48
C ARG A 44 3.12 5.32 12.32
N GLN A 45 2.69 4.72 11.21
CA GLN A 45 2.17 5.40 10.01
C GLN A 45 0.93 6.26 10.30
N GLN A 46 -0.06 5.77 11.07
CA GLN A 46 -1.19 6.60 11.51
C GLN A 46 -0.74 7.73 12.45
N ALA A 47 0.18 7.47 13.38
CA ALA A 47 0.70 8.50 14.27
C ALA A 47 1.46 9.60 13.50
N TYR A 48 2.26 9.22 12.49
CA TYR A 48 2.92 10.17 11.60
C TYR A 48 1.92 10.90 10.69
N SER A 49 0.90 10.22 10.17
CA SER A 49 -0.19 10.85 9.41
C SER A 49 -0.91 11.92 10.22
N GLN A 50 -1.19 11.64 11.49
CA GLN A 50 -1.82 12.61 12.39
C GLN A 50 -0.87 13.75 12.72
N ALA A 51 0.42 13.48 12.93
CA ALA A 51 1.42 14.53 13.19
C ALA A 51 1.62 15.47 11.99
N GLU A 52 1.67 14.94 10.77
CA GLU A 52 1.83 15.73 9.54
C GLU A 52 0.55 16.52 9.22
N LEU A 53 -0.63 15.92 9.41
CA LEU A 53 -1.93 16.62 9.33
C LEU A 53 -1.99 17.80 10.31
N LEU A 54 -1.50 17.62 11.55
CA LEU A 54 -1.48 18.67 12.56
C LEU A 54 -0.53 19.81 12.15
N ILE A 55 0.63 19.50 11.58
CA ILE A 55 1.61 20.50 11.08
C ILE A 55 1.06 21.26 9.86
N GLU A 56 0.42 20.58 8.92
CA GLU A 56 -0.11 21.19 7.69
C GLU A 56 -1.42 21.97 7.91
N SER A 57 -2.22 21.61 8.92
CA SER A 57 -3.45 22.34 9.28
C SER A 57 -3.21 23.80 9.64
N SER A 58 -1.97 24.15 10.05
CA SER A 58 -1.59 25.52 10.37
C SER A 58 -1.26 26.38 9.14
N MET A 59 -1.03 25.80 7.95
CA MET A 59 -0.43 26.52 6.81
C MET A 59 -1.13 26.39 5.45
N ARG A 60 -2.24 25.65 5.29
CA ARG A 60 -2.93 25.61 3.98
C ARG A 60 -4.43 25.27 4.03
N SER A 61 -5.22 26.02 3.29
CA SER A 61 -6.68 25.88 3.10
C SER A 61 -7.10 24.72 2.20
N LYS A 62 -6.27 23.68 2.04
CA LYS A 62 -6.60 22.49 1.25
C LYS A 62 -6.05 21.27 2.00
N PRO A 63 -6.91 20.32 2.46
CA PRO A 63 -6.44 19.07 3.03
C PRO A 63 -5.62 18.37 1.96
N LEU A 64 -4.30 18.23 2.15
CA LEU A 64 -3.55 17.24 1.41
C LEU A 64 -4.14 15.89 1.81
N GLU A 65 -4.48 15.08 0.80
CA GLU A 65 -5.19 13.82 1.01
C GLU A 65 -4.42 12.96 2.02
N VAL A 66 -5.06 12.77 3.17
CA VAL A 66 -4.71 11.82 4.23
C VAL A 66 -4.25 10.52 3.59
N MET A 67 -3.21 9.91 4.16
CA MET A 67 -2.67 8.60 3.78
C MET A 67 -3.76 7.71 3.18
N PRO A 68 -3.64 7.25 1.91
CA PRO A 68 -4.74 6.59 1.22
C PRO A 68 -5.11 5.30 1.96
N SER A 69 -6.30 5.27 2.55
CA SER A 69 -6.77 4.11 3.30
C SER A 69 -7.08 2.96 2.35
N ILE A 70 -6.98 1.72 2.83
CA ILE A 70 -7.35 0.56 2.01
C ILE A 70 -8.80 0.64 1.52
N GLU A 71 -9.70 1.25 2.29
CA GLU A 71 -11.09 1.54 1.90
C GLU A 71 -11.19 2.54 0.75
N GLN A 72 -10.38 3.61 0.77
CA GLN A 72 -10.36 4.58 -0.31
C GLN A 72 -9.81 3.97 -1.60
N VAL A 73 -8.71 3.21 -1.50
CA VAL A 73 -8.12 2.52 -2.66
C VAL A 73 -9.11 1.47 -3.21
N ALA A 74 -9.72 0.68 -2.34
CA ALA A 74 -10.68 -0.33 -2.73
C ALA A 74 -11.93 0.29 -3.38
N SER A 75 -12.46 1.38 -2.83
CA SER A 75 -13.60 2.10 -3.42
C SER A 75 -13.26 2.70 -4.78
N LEU A 76 -12.04 3.22 -4.95
CA LEU A 76 -11.60 3.83 -6.20
C LEU A 76 -11.39 2.79 -7.30
N LEU A 77 -10.89 1.60 -6.93
CA LEU A 77 -10.60 0.51 -7.87
C LEU A 77 -11.78 -0.47 -8.04
N ASP A 78 -12.92 -0.24 -7.36
CA ASP A 78 -14.06 -1.17 -7.28
C ASP A 78 -13.64 -2.58 -6.83
N MET A 79 -12.82 -2.63 -5.76
CA MET A 79 -12.28 -3.85 -5.21
C MET A 79 -12.96 -4.22 -3.89
N LYS A 80 -13.12 -5.52 -3.68
CA LYS A 80 -13.64 -6.05 -2.42
C LYS A 80 -12.52 -6.19 -1.40
N ILE A 81 -12.73 -5.64 -0.20
CA ILE A 81 -11.84 -5.86 0.94
C ILE A 81 -12.21 -7.18 1.61
N ILE A 82 -11.21 -8.02 1.81
CA ILE A 82 -11.30 -9.25 2.58
C ILE A 82 -10.73 -8.95 3.97
N ARG A 83 -11.55 -9.18 5.01
CA ARG A 83 -11.13 -9.05 6.41
C ARG A 83 -10.80 -10.42 6.97
N ARG A 84 -9.54 -10.64 7.35
CA ARG A 84 -9.09 -11.81 8.12
C ARG A 84 -8.30 -11.33 9.32
N SER A 85 -7.04 -11.75 9.47
CA SER A 85 -6.08 -11.15 10.41
C SER A 85 -5.57 -9.79 9.93
N LEU A 86 -5.60 -9.55 8.61
CA LEU A 86 -5.26 -8.29 7.95
C LEU A 86 -6.43 -7.89 7.05
N LEU A 87 -6.54 -6.60 6.75
CA LEU A 87 -7.35 -6.12 5.63
C LEU A 87 -6.55 -6.34 4.34
N GLN A 88 -7.20 -6.93 3.34
CA GLN A 88 -6.58 -7.28 2.08
C GLN A 88 -7.51 -6.90 0.93
N MET A 89 -6.96 -6.29 -0.11
CA MET A 89 -7.61 -6.18 -1.41
C MET A 89 -6.60 -6.53 -2.51
N GLY A 90 -7.07 -6.92 -3.68
CA GLY A 90 -6.17 -7.24 -4.79
C GLY A 90 -6.88 -7.33 -6.13
N PHE A 91 -6.09 -7.26 -7.19
CA PHE A 91 -6.55 -7.35 -8.57
C PHE A 91 -5.57 -8.18 -9.43
N PRO A 92 -6.00 -8.74 -10.55
CA PRO A 92 -5.14 -9.56 -11.41
C PRO A 92 -3.96 -8.78 -12.01
N THR A 93 -2.82 -9.43 -12.22
CA THR A 93 -1.62 -8.77 -12.78
C THR A 93 -1.85 -8.12 -14.14
N TYR A 94 -2.74 -8.68 -14.97
CA TYR A 94 -3.06 -8.13 -16.28
C TYR A 94 -3.79 -6.77 -16.22
N SER A 95 -4.41 -6.41 -15.09
CA SER A 95 -5.11 -5.13 -14.93
C SER A 95 -4.24 -4.05 -14.27
N LEU A 96 -2.96 -4.34 -14.01
CA LEU A 96 -2.03 -3.42 -13.35
C LEU A 96 -1.99 -2.05 -14.02
N THR A 97 -1.76 -1.99 -15.34
CA THR A 97 -1.64 -0.72 -16.07
C THR A 97 -2.88 0.16 -15.91
N THR A 98 -4.07 -0.45 -15.97
CA THR A 98 -5.34 0.26 -15.81
C THR A 98 -5.47 0.84 -14.40
N HIS A 99 -5.23 0.03 -13.37
CA HIS A 99 -5.35 0.50 -11.99
C HIS A 99 -4.26 1.50 -11.61
N LEU A 100 -3.01 1.32 -12.09
CA LEU A 100 -1.95 2.30 -11.91
C LEU A 100 -2.34 3.65 -12.51
N SER A 101 -2.91 3.68 -13.72
CA SER A 101 -3.38 4.94 -14.30
C SER A 101 -4.41 5.62 -13.40
N THR A 102 -5.37 4.89 -12.85
CA THR A 102 -6.37 5.45 -11.93
C THR A 102 -5.73 6.02 -10.66
N LEU A 103 -4.81 5.29 -10.03
CA LEU A 103 -4.14 5.72 -8.79
C LEU A 103 -3.22 6.94 -9.02
N LEU A 104 -2.44 6.93 -10.11
CA LEU A 104 -1.54 8.03 -10.46
C LEU A 104 -2.31 9.30 -10.86
N ASN A 105 -3.43 9.16 -11.59
CA ASN A 105 -4.30 10.30 -11.92
C ASN A 105 -4.94 10.95 -10.68
N LYS A 106 -5.07 10.20 -9.58
CA LYS A 106 -5.53 10.72 -8.29
C LYS A 106 -4.45 11.52 -7.55
N GLY A 107 -3.19 11.42 -8.00
CA GLY A 107 -2.04 12.08 -7.38
C GLY A 107 -1.35 11.24 -6.31
N TRP A 108 -1.63 9.94 -6.25
CA TRP A 108 -1.01 9.03 -5.28
C TRP A 108 0.30 8.45 -5.82
N THR A 109 1.25 8.22 -4.92
CA THR A 109 2.52 7.55 -5.25
C THR A 109 2.29 6.05 -5.10
N VAL A 110 2.55 5.27 -6.15
CA VAL A 110 2.36 3.81 -6.12
C VAL A 110 3.70 3.11 -6.19
N ILE A 111 3.94 2.20 -5.26
CA ILE A 111 5.10 1.32 -5.21
C ILE A 111 4.64 -0.08 -5.59
N VAL A 112 5.20 -0.59 -6.67
CA VAL A 112 4.89 -1.93 -7.18
C VAL A 112 6.03 -2.85 -6.81
N ILE A 113 5.72 -3.90 -6.06
CA ILE A 113 6.69 -4.88 -5.61
C ILE A 113 6.44 -6.18 -6.38
N ASP A 114 7.30 -6.47 -7.35
CA ASP A 114 7.16 -7.64 -8.20
C ASP A 114 7.73 -8.91 -7.54
N GLU A 115 7.16 -10.04 -7.94
CA GLU A 115 7.61 -11.35 -7.50
C GLU A 115 8.79 -11.81 -8.38
N LEU A 116 10.00 -11.84 -7.82
CA LEU A 116 11.19 -12.32 -8.52
C LEU A 116 11.15 -13.85 -8.67
N VAL A 117 11.19 -14.33 -9.91
CA VAL A 117 11.26 -15.76 -10.23
C VAL A 117 12.70 -16.24 -10.01
N THR A 118 13.00 -16.74 -8.81
CA THR A 118 14.36 -17.19 -8.46
C THR A 118 14.69 -18.65 -8.84
N GLY A 119 13.78 -19.39 -9.48
CA GLY A 119 14.02 -20.79 -9.89
C GLY A 119 14.34 -21.78 -8.75
N LYS A 120 14.27 -21.34 -7.49
CA LYS A 120 14.58 -22.11 -6.28
C LYS A 120 13.31 -22.38 -5.48
N SER A 121 13.19 -23.57 -4.90
CA SER A 121 12.09 -23.92 -3.99
C SER A 121 12.30 -23.22 -2.63
N GLY A 122 11.80 -22.00 -2.51
CA GLY A 122 11.84 -21.19 -1.31
C GLY A 122 10.91 -19.97 -1.45
N PRO A 123 10.79 -19.12 -0.41
CA PRO A 123 10.08 -17.86 -0.50
C PRO A 123 10.64 -17.05 -1.68
N LYS A 124 9.78 -16.73 -2.66
CA LYS A 124 10.20 -15.96 -3.82
C LYS A 124 10.67 -14.58 -3.38
N GLN A 125 11.80 -14.15 -3.94
CA GLN A 125 12.36 -12.82 -3.66
C GLN A 125 11.44 -11.74 -4.25
N ARG A 126 11.53 -10.52 -3.73
CA ARG A 126 10.69 -9.41 -4.16
C ARG A 126 11.56 -8.16 -4.30
N ALA A 127 11.36 -7.41 -5.38
CA ALA A 127 12.08 -6.18 -5.67
C ALA A 127 11.10 -5.02 -5.81
N VAL A 128 11.60 -3.82 -5.47
CA VAL A 128 10.92 -2.53 -5.57
C VAL A 128 11.34 -1.82 -6.85
#